data_AF-A0A428ULW7-F1
#
_entry.id   AF-A0A428ULW7-F1
#
_cell.length_a   1.000
_cell.length_b   1.000
_cell.length_c   1.000
_cell.angle_alpha   90.00
_cell.angle_beta   90.00
_cell.angle_gamma   90.00
#
_symmetry.space_group_name_H-M   'P 1'
#
loop_
_entity.id
_entity.type
_entity.pdbx_description
1 polymer ?
#
loop_
_entity_poly.entity_id
_entity_poly.type
_entity_poly.pdbx_seq_one_letter_code
_entity_poly.pdbx_strand_id
1 'polypeptide(L)'
;MPDPLFSDLILPQREQPSMSQLMASLKRTTLTIHNRLTSIRTDSEFVREVSLAYGTRPLVANERCGSWYVPPARKEGSAYFKSTDGHERAWKFSTRRLNMHLVELIEKNDGIIIVDSTRRGKRMPDAISSTIPIWCTVLNLTLLPSNPSSSRLFLPPHPPSNNPRPNLSPHPGVCSLSQGPQPRSSNLSDKTSTSCVGYPRFFSPS
;
A
#
# COMPACT_ATOMS: atom_id res chain seq x y z
N MET A 1 10.34 1.46 -69.02
CA MET A 1 10.72 1.03 -67.66
C MET A 1 9.46 0.47 -67.03
N PRO A 2 9.40 -0.80 -66.62
CA PRO A 2 8.26 -1.29 -65.85
C PRO A 2 8.22 -0.58 -64.49
N ASP A 3 7.02 -0.29 -63.99
CA ASP A 3 6.83 0.31 -62.66
C ASP A 3 7.26 -0.69 -61.57
N PRO A 4 7.98 -0.23 -60.53
CA PRO A 4 8.43 -1.13 -59.47
C PRO A 4 7.23 -1.73 -58.74
N LEU A 5 7.19 -3.06 -58.66
CA LEU A 5 6.17 -3.78 -57.91
C LEU A 5 6.51 -3.76 -56.42
N PHE A 6 5.49 -3.83 -55.57
CA PHE A 6 5.67 -3.87 -54.11
C PHE A 6 6.53 -5.07 -53.65
N SER A 7 6.58 -6.14 -54.45
CA SER A 7 7.44 -7.30 -54.26
C SER A 7 8.94 -7.01 -54.45
N ASP A 8 9.28 -5.92 -55.14
CA ASP A 8 10.66 -5.53 -55.44
C ASP A 8 11.26 -4.65 -54.34
N LEU A 9 10.44 -4.22 -53.38
CA LEU A 9 10.90 -3.59 -52.16
C LEU A 9 11.51 -4.66 -51.25
N ILE A 10 12.84 -4.75 -51.25
CA ILE A 10 13.60 -5.41 -50.18
C ILE A 10 13.46 -4.55 -48.91
N LEU A 11 12.28 -4.60 -48.31
CA LEU A 11 12.12 -4.19 -46.93
C LEU A 11 12.93 -5.19 -46.12
N PRO A 12 13.86 -4.78 -45.23
CA PRO A 12 14.39 -5.72 -44.26
C PRO A 12 13.16 -6.33 -43.61
N GLN A 13 12.99 -7.65 -43.78
CA GLN A 13 11.94 -8.42 -43.14
C GLN A 13 12.13 -8.16 -41.65
N ARG A 14 11.47 -7.12 -41.13
CA ARG A 14 11.48 -6.78 -39.71
C ARG A 14 10.91 -8.05 -39.11
N GLU A 15 11.77 -8.87 -38.53
CA GLU A 15 11.37 -9.94 -37.65
C GLU A 15 10.34 -9.31 -36.74
N GLN A 16 9.06 -9.62 -36.98
CA GLN A 16 7.97 -9.11 -36.17
C GLN A 16 8.34 -9.55 -34.77
N PRO A 17 8.61 -8.60 -33.85
CA PRO A 17 9.13 -8.98 -32.55
C PRO A 17 8.14 -9.96 -31.95
N SER A 18 8.66 -11.10 -31.48
CA SER A 18 7.81 -12.11 -30.88
C SER A 18 6.97 -11.46 -29.77
N MET A 19 5.78 -11.99 -29.50
CA MET A 19 4.92 -11.42 -28.46
C MET A 19 5.64 -11.24 -27.12
N SER A 20 6.60 -12.13 -26.79
CA SER A 20 7.46 -12.00 -25.61
C SER A 20 8.44 -10.83 -25.71
N GLN A 21 9.06 -10.57 -26.86
CA GLN A 21 9.92 -9.40 -27.10
C GLN A 21 9.13 -8.08 -27.01
N LEU A 22 7.90 -8.07 -27.54
CA LEU A 22 7.00 -6.92 -27.50
C LEU A 22 6.56 -6.63 -26.05
N MET A 23 6.14 -7.64 -25.29
CA MET A 23 5.83 -7.52 -23.86
C MET A 23 7.04 -7.09 -23.03
N ALA A 24 8.23 -7.61 -23.32
CA ALA A 24 9.46 -7.20 -22.65
C ALA A 24 9.83 -5.74 -22.98
N SER A 25 9.58 -5.30 -24.21
CA SER A 25 9.78 -3.91 -24.63
C SER A 25 8.80 -2.97 -23.91
N LEU A 26 7.52 -3.32 -23.85
CA LEU A 26 6.51 -2.61 -23.07
C LEU A 26 6.85 -2.57 -21.57
N LYS A 27 7.37 -3.67 -21.01
CA LYS A 27 7.83 -3.68 -19.62
C LYS A 27 9.03 -2.74 -19.40
N ARG A 28 9.93 -2.63 -20.37
CA ARG A 28 11.06 -1.68 -20.30
C ARG A 28 10.59 -0.23 -20.36
N THR A 29 9.64 0.10 -21.23
CA THR A 29 9.11 1.48 -21.34
C THR A 29 8.34 1.89 -20.07
N THR A 30 7.68 0.97 -19.39
CA THR A 30 6.99 1.26 -18.12
C THR A 30 7.93 1.45 -16.93
N LEU A 31 9.14 0.91 -16.97
CA LEU A 31 10.12 0.99 -15.87
C LEU A 31 11.09 2.18 -15.97
N THR A 32 10.88 3.09 -16.93
CA THR A 32 11.68 4.31 -17.10
C THR A 32 11.67 5.19 -15.85
N ILE A 33 12.74 5.97 -15.68
CA ILE A 33 12.90 6.94 -14.58
C ILE A 33 11.74 7.94 -14.59
N HIS A 34 11.39 8.46 -15.77
CA HIS A 34 10.25 9.37 -15.94
C HIS A 34 8.97 8.76 -15.36
N ASN A 35 8.61 7.54 -15.76
CA ASN A 35 7.41 6.86 -15.24
C ASN A 35 7.48 6.53 -13.75
N ARG A 36 8.68 6.43 -13.15
CA ARG A 36 8.83 6.24 -11.69
C ARG A 36 8.58 7.57 -10.97
N LEU A 37 9.19 8.66 -11.44
CA LEU A 37 9.02 9.99 -10.87
C LEU A 37 7.58 10.50 -10.97
N THR A 38 6.93 10.28 -12.12
CA THR A 38 5.51 10.62 -12.31
C THR A 38 4.63 9.82 -11.35
N SER A 39 4.87 8.51 -11.20
CA SER A 39 4.14 7.67 -10.24
C SER A 39 4.33 8.12 -8.79
N ILE A 40 5.56 8.46 -8.38
CA ILE A 40 5.83 8.98 -7.01
C ILE A 40 5.07 10.29 -6.78
N ARG A 41 5.08 11.20 -7.76
CA ARG A 41 4.37 12.48 -7.65
C ARG A 41 2.87 12.27 -7.50
N THR A 42 2.27 11.45 -8.36
CA THR A 42 0.84 11.15 -8.31
C THR A 42 0.45 10.48 -6.99
N ASP A 43 1.24 9.51 -6.53
CA ASP A 43 1.00 8.84 -5.25
C ASP A 43 1.17 9.80 -4.06
N SER A 44 2.13 10.71 -4.12
CA SER A 44 2.34 11.73 -3.08
C SER A 44 1.19 12.73 -2.99
N GLU A 45 0.59 13.11 -4.13
CA GLU A 45 -0.61 13.94 -4.15
C GLU A 45 -1.82 13.20 -3.57
N PHE A 46 -1.98 11.91 -3.90
CA PHE A 46 -3.01 11.08 -3.28
C PHE A 46 -2.84 10.99 -1.76
N VAL A 47 -1.61 10.75 -1.26
CA VAL A 47 -1.33 10.76 0.19
C VAL A 47 -1.72 12.10 0.82
N ARG A 48 -1.47 13.22 0.13
CA ARG A 48 -1.87 14.56 0.58
C ARG A 48 -3.39 14.69 0.68
N GLU A 49 -4.13 14.21 -0.32
CA GLU A 49 -5.61 14.21 -0.32
C GLU A 49 -6.18 13.36 0.81
N VAL A 50 -5.61 12.17 1.01
CA VAL A 50 -5.98 11.29 2.15
C VAL A 50 -5.73 12.00 3.47
N SER A 51 -4.55 12.60 3.66
CA SER A 51 -4.24 13.38 4.86
C SER A 51 -5.30 14.45 5.13
N LEU A 52 -5.75 15.17 4.10
CA LEU A 52 -6.80 16.18 4.26
C LEU A 52 -8.17 15.55 4.61
N ALA A 53 -8.51 14.40 4.05
CA ALA A 53 -9.78 13.72 4.31
C ALA A 53 -9.91 13.14 5.73
N TYR A 54 -8.80 12.72 6.34
CA TYR A 54 -8.77 12.13 7.70
C TYR A 54 -8.36 13.12 8.80
N GLY A 55 -8.33 14.42 8.48
CA GLY A 55 -8.04 15.49 9.44
C GLY A 55 -6.55 15.64 9.77
N THR A 56 -6.25 16.12 10.97
CA THR A 56 -4.87 16.46 11.41
C THR A 56 -4.05 15.25 11.87
N ARG A 57 -4.37 14.03 11.41
CA ARG A 57 -3.64 12.84 11.84
C ARG A 57 -2.23 12.80 11.24
N PRO A 58 -1.20 12.47 12.03
CA PRO A 58 0.17 12.35 11.57
C PRO A 58 0.33 11.35 10.42
N LEU A 59 1.08 11.74 9.39
CA LEU A 59 1.49 10.81 8.33
C LEU A 59 2.76 10.07 8.74
N VAL A 60 2.66 8.74 8.76
CA VAL A 60 3.76 7.83 9.10
C VAL A 60 4.12 7.00 7.88
N ALA A 61 5.35 7.13 7.39
CA ALA A 61 5.81 6.35 6.25
C ALA A 61 6.26 4.95 6.68
N ASN A 62 5.74 3.89 6.05
CA ASN A 62 6.32 2.55 6.19
C ASN A 62 7.60 2.46 5.36
N GLU A 63 8.76 2.53 6.01
CA GLU A 63 10.07 2.62 5.33
C GLU A 63 10.46 1.35 4.59
N ARG A 64 9.72 0.25 4.79
CA ARG A 64 9.80 -0.95 3.92
C ARG A 64 9.53 -0.65 2.46
N CYS A 65 8.71 0.37 2.20
CA CYS A 65 8.32 0.80 0.87
C CYS A 65 8.88 2.17 0.52
N GLY A 66 9.76 2.73 1.35
CA GLY A 66 10.35 4.06 1.20
C GLY A 66 9.47 5.19 1.71
N SER A 67 10.08 6.36 1.96
CA SER A 67 9.39 7.57 2.47
C SER A 67 9.00 8.57 1.38
N TRP A 68 9.43 8.34 0.15
CA TRP A 68 9.18 9.14 -1.06
C TRP A 68 7.72 9.47 -1.40
N TYR A 69 6.74 8.75 -0.85
CA TYR A 69 5.31 9.05 -1.05
C TYR A 69 4.75 10.05 -0.04
N VAL A 70 5.46 10.30 1.07
CA VAL A 70 5.03 11.24 2.09
C VAL A 70 5.77 12.57 1.88
N PRO A 71 5.06 13.69 1.65
CA PRO A 71 5.69 14.99 1.57
C PRO A 71 6.54 15.27 2.82
N PRO A 72 7.83 15.66 2.69
CA PRO A 72 8.71 15.83 3.85
C PRO A 72 8.17 16.78 4.92
N ALA A 73 7.50 17.86 4.50
CA ALA A 73 6.88 18.84 5.40
C ALA A 73 5.69 18.29 6.21
N ARG A 74 5.17 17.10 5.86
CA ARG A 74 4.05 16.44 6.53
C ARG A 74 4.43 15.09 7.16
N LYS A 75 5.67 14.63 7.00
CA LYS A 75 6.13 13.36 7.58
C LYS A 75 6.37 13.58 9.07
N GLU A 76 5.57 12.93 9.89
CA GLU A 76 5.67 13.01 11.35
C GLU A 76 6.25 11.75 11.99
N GLY A 77 6.36 10.67 11.23
CA GLY A 77 6.99 9.45 11.73
C GLY A 77 7.43 8.48 10.65
N SER A 78 8.12 7.45 11.09
CA SER A 78 8.47 6.28 10.29
C SER A 78 7.96 5.02 10.97
N ALA A 79 7.66 4.00 10.18
CA ALA A 79 7.31 2.67 10.64
C ALA A 79 8.05 1.61 9.83
N TYR A 80 8.14 0.40 10.37
CA TYR A 80 8.79 -0.71 9.70
C TYR A 80 7.96 -2.00 9.86
N PHE A 81 6.81 -2.04 9.16
CA PHE A 81 5.92 -3.20 9.14
C PHE A 81 6.21 -4.09 7.93
N LYS A 82 6.58 -5.35 8.16
CA LYS A 82 6.85 -6.32 7.09
C LYS A 82 5.66 -7.24 6.89
N SER A 83 5.16 -7.32 5.66
CA SER A 83 4.04 -8.18 5.27
C SER A 83 4.17 -9.66 5.68
N THR A 84 5.40 -10.20 5.78
CA THR A 84 5.60 -11.60 6.19
C THR A 84 5.18 -11.90 7.62
N ASP A 85 5.13 -10.87 8.48
CA ASP A 85 4.78 -11.05 9.89
C ASP A 85 3.28 -11.39 10.03
N GLY A 86 2.42 -10.93 9.11
CA GLY A 86 0.98 -11.26 9.07
C GLY A 86 0.55 -12.36 8.09
N HIS A 87 1.48 -13.09 7.46
CA HIS A 87 1.12 -14.10 6.45
C HIS A 87 0.55 -15.39 7.09
N GLU A 88 -0.37 -16.05 6.37
CA GLU A 88 -1.19 -17.21 6.80
C GLU A 88 -0.47 -18.36 7.50
N ARG A 89 0.84 -18.56 7.24
CA ARG A 89 1.61 -19.67 7.81
C ARG A 89 2.30 -19.33 9.14
N ALA A 90 2.26 -18.07 9.58
CA ALA A 90 3.06 -17.63 10.72
C ALA A 90 2.33 -16.73 11.73
N TRP A 91 1.36 -15.89 11.32
CA TRP A 91 0.61 -14.97 12.21
C TRP A 91 1.45 -14.47 13.40
N LYS A 92 2.62 -13.90 13.10
CA LYS A 92 3.73 -13.79 14.03
C LYS A 92 3.93 -12.35 14.44
N PHE A 93 3.87 -12.08 15.74
CA PHE A 93 4.28 -10.80 16.27
C PHE A 93 5.81 -10.69 16.32
N SER A 94 6.38 -9.68 15.65
CA SER A 94 7.83 -9.51 15.57
C SER A 94 8.38 -8.76 16.79
N THR A 95 9.03 -9.46 17.71
CA THR A 95 9.69 -8.85 18.89
C THR A 95 10.89 -7.97 18.56
N ARG A 96 11.44 -8.05 17.34
CA ARG A 96 12.57 -7.21 16.88
C ARG A 96 12.16 -5.88 16.25
N ARG A 97 10.89 -5.76 15.82
CA ARG A 97 10.39 -4.62 15.02
C ARG A 97 9.06 -4.17 15.62
N LEU A 98 9.16 -3.70 16.86
CA LEU A 98 7.99 -3.43 17.69
C LEU A 98 7.28 -2.13 17.30
N ASN A 99 7.93 -1.18 16.63
CA ASN A 99 7.34 0.13 16.30
C ASN A 99 6.70 0.86 17.51
N MET A 100 7.24 0.67 18.73
CA MET A 100 6.65 1.22 19.97
C MET A 100 6.64 2.74 20.01
N HIS A 101 7.56 3.39 19.30
CA HIS A 101 7.61 4.85 19.17
C HIS A 101 6.34 5.43 18.54
N LEU A 102 5.54 4.62 17.83
CA LEU A 102 4.26 5.03 17.30
C LEU A 102 3.18 5.18 18.39
N VAL A 103 3.32 4.50 19.53
CA VAL A 103 2.30 4.52 20.60
C VAL A 103 2.11 5.94 21.13
N GLU A 104 3.19 6.65 21.43
CA GLU A 104 3.14 8.04 21.89
C GLU A 104 2.53 8.97 20.84
N LEU A 105 2.87 8.74 19.56
CA LEU A 105 2.33 9.53 18.45
C LEU A 105 0.82 9.32 18.28
N ILE A 106 0.35 8.07 18.44
CA ILE A 106 -1.06 7.71 18.37
C ILE A 106 -1.84 8.32 19.55
N GLU A 107 -1.29 8.22 20.77
CA GLU A 107 -1.93 8.77 21.97
C GLU A 107 -2.15 10.28 21.86
N LYS A 108 -1.13 11.01 21.37
CA LYS A 108 -1.20 12.48 21.20
C LYS A 108 -2.16 12.94 20.11
N ASN A 109 -2.40 12.14 19.08
CA ASN A 109 -3.06 12.58 17.84
C ASN A 109 -4.33 11.80 17.48
N ASP A 110 -4.87 11.03 18.42
CA ASP A 110 -6.09 10.25 18.19
C ASP A 110 -5.95 9.29 16.98
N GLY A 111 -4.79 8.63 16.90
CA GLY A 111 -4.42 7.75 15.79
C GLY A 111 -3.44 8.37 14.80
N ILE A 112 -3.09 7.58 13.79
CA ILE A 112 -2.10 7.92 12.76
C ILE A 112 -2.53 7.36 11.40
N ILE A 113 -1.96 7.90 10.33
CA ILE A 113 -2.13 7.38 8.97
C ILE A 113 -0.83 6.72 8.54
N ILE A 114 -0.87 5.41 8.32
CA ILE A 114 0.30 4.67 7.82
C ILE A 114 0.21 4.60 6.29
N VAL A 115 1.27 5.06 5.64
CA VAL A 115 1.44 5.04 4.19
C VAL A 115 2.30 3.85 3.80
N ASP A 116 1.76 2.95 2.98
CA ASP A 116 2.45 1.75 2.50
C ASP A 116 2.15 1.50 1.01
N SER A 117 2.93 0.65 0.36
CA SER A 117 2.74 0.35 -1.07
C SER A 117 2.21 -1.07 -1.31
N THR A 118 1.21 -1.21 -2.17
CA THR A 118 0.60 -2.48 -2.58
C THR A 118 1.02 -2.85 -3.99
N ARG A 119 1.07 -4.13 -4.32
CA ARG A 119 1.29 -4.57 -5.71
C ARG A 119 -0.02 -4.51 -6.50
N ARG A 120 0.07 -4.33 -7.82
CA ARG A 120 -1.09 -4.35 -8.73
C ARG A 120 -1.89 -5.65 -8.54
N GLY A 121 -3.21 -5.53 -8.51
CA GLY A 121 -4.13 -6.65 -8.29
C GLY A 121 -4.45 -6.92 -6.82
N LYS A 122 -3.66 -6.41 -5.87
CA LYS A 122 -4.01 -6.41 -4.44
C LYS A 122 -4.73 -5.12 -4.07
N ARG A 123 -5.88 -5.24 -3.40
CA ARG A 123 -6.61 -4.09 -2.85
C ARG A 123 -5.81 -3.33 -1.80
N MET A 124 -4.99 -4.03 -1.01
CA MET A 124 -4.23 -3.44 0.09
C MET A 124 -2.97 -4.27 0.40
N PRO A 125 -1.89 -3.67 0.95
CA PRO A 125 -0.70 -4.40 1.38
C PRO A 125 -1.01 -5.32 2.56
N ASP A 126 -0.35 -6.48 2.63
CA ASP A 126 -0.57 -7.41 3.75
C ASP A 126 -0.11 -6.82 5.08
N ALA A 127 0.86 -5.89 5.07
CA ALA A 127 1.28 -5.18 6.27
C ALA A 127 0.11 -4.41 6.90
N ILE A 128 -0.72 -3.76 6.09
CA ILE A 128 -1.92 -3.05 6.53
C ILE A 128 -3.07 -4.03 6.82
N SER A 129 -3.27 -5.05 5.99
CA SER A 129 -4.46 -5.91 6.14
C SER A 129 -4.35 -6.95 7.25
N SER A 130 -3.14 -7.28 7.69
CA SER A 130 -2.91 -8.35 8.67
C SER A 130 -1.86 -7.97 9.73
N THR A 131 -0.69 -7.46 9.33
CA THR A 131 0.42 -7.25 10.28
C THR A 131 0.13 -6.16 11.30
N ILE A 132 -0.35 -4.99 10.85
CA ILE A 132 -0.69 -3.88 11.75
C ILE A 132 -1.88 -4.26 12.64
N PRO A 133 -2.99 -4.85 12.15
CA PRO A 133 -4.05 -5.36 13.03
C PRO A 133 -3.55 -6.30 14.13
N ILE A 134 -2.69 -7.26 13.79
CA ILE A 134 -2.07 -8.18 14.78
C ILE A 134 -1.25 -7.38 15.79
N TRP A 135 -0.44 -6.43 15.32
CA TRP A 135 0.32 -5.54 16.19
C TRP A 135 -0.58 -4.75 17.14
N CYS A 136 -1.69 -4.20 16.65
CA CYS A 136 -2.65 -3.48 17.46
C CYS A 136 -3.27 -4.37 18.55
N THR A 137 -3.72 -5.57 18.18
CA THR A 137 -4.33 -6.51 19.13
C THR A 137 -3.33 -6.96 20.20
N VAL A 138 -2.08 -7.26 19.84
CA VAL A 138 -1.05 -7.62 20.83
C VAL A 138 -0.79 -6.46 21.79
N LEU A 139 -0.64 -5.24 21.29
CA LEU A 139 -0.44 -4.08 22.17
C LEU A 139 -1.64 -3.84 23.08
N ASN A 140 -2.87 -3.92 22.56
CA ASN A 140 -4.07 -3.79 23.38
C ASN A 140 -4.14 -4.86 24.48
N LEU A 141 -3.81 -6.12 24.19
CA LEU A 141 -3.78 -7.17 25.20
C LEU A 141 -2.74 -6.91 26.29
N THR A 142 -1.58 -6.38 25.92
CA THR A 142 -0.48 -6.12 26.87
C THR A 142 -0.68 -4.86 27.70
N LEU A 143 -1.20 -3.79 27.10
CA LEU A 143 -1.33 -2.47 27.74
C LEU A 143 -2.69 -2.26 28.39
N LEU A 144 -3.73 -2.95 27.91
CA LEU A 144 -5.13 -2.80 28.34
C LEU A 144 -5.79 -4.16 28.62
N PRO A 145 -5.27 -4.98 29.56
CA PRO A 145 -5.80 -6.33 29.79
C PRO A 145 -7.26 -6.34 30.27
N SER A 146 -7.71 -5.27 30.94
CA SER A 146 -9.08 -5.15 31.45
C SER A 146 -10.09 -4.65 30.41
N ASN A 147 -9.65 -4.21 29.22
CA ASN A 147 -10.56 -3.70 28.20
C ASN A 147 -11.12 -4.88 27.38
N PRO A 148 -12.46 -5.05 27.30
CA PRO A 148 -13.08 -6.18 26.61
C PRO A 148 -12.84 -6.18 25.08
N SER A 149 -12.45 -5.03 24.51
CA SER A 149 -12.10 -4.91 23.09
C SER A 149 -10.65 -5.30 22.80
N SER A 150 -9.80 -5.51 23.83
CA SER A 150 -8.38 -5.79 23.63
C SER A 150 -8.10 -7.10 22.91
N SER A 151 -8.94 -8.12 23.13
CA SER A 151 -8.84 -9.41 22.44
C SER A 151 -9.42 -9.40 21.03
N ARG A 152 -10.04 -8.29 20.60
CA ARG A 152 -10.65 -8.19 19.27
C ARG A 152 -9.60 -7.86 18.22
N LEU A 153 -9.66 -8.60 17.12
CA LEU A 153 -8.87 -8.32 15.92
C LEU A 153 -9.69 -7.47 14.97
N PHE A 154 -9.25 -6.24 14.74
CA PHE A 154 -9.92 -5.32 13.85
C PHE A 154 -9.29 -5.35 12.46
N LEU A 155 -10.03 -5.94 11.52
CA LEU A 155 -9.62 -6.04 10.13
C LEU A 155 -10.33 -4.99 9.27
N PRO A 156 -9.71 -4.55 8.16
CA PRO A 156 -10.40 -3.78 7.12
C PRO A 156 -11.66 -4.50 6.61
N PRO A 157 -12.67 -3.78 6.09
CA PRO A 157 -13.96 -4.35 5.66
C PRO A 157 -13.86 -5.39 4.52
N HIS A 158 -12.75 -5.40 3.77
CA HIS A 158 -12.47 -6.40 2.72
C HIS A 158 -11.03 -6.93 2.85
N PRO A 159 -10.75 -7.84 3.80
CA PRO A 159 -9.45 -8.47 3.89
C PRO A 159 -9.23 -9.41 2.68
N PRO A 160 -7.99 -9.65 2.24
CA PRO A 160 -7.71 -10.64 1.19
C PRO A 160 -8.29 -12.02 1.58
N SER A 161 -8.80 -12.76 0.59
CA SER A 161 -9.72 -13.91 0.74
C SER A 161 -9.24 -15.08 1.61
N ASN A 162 -7.97 -15.09 2.02
CA ASN A 162 -7.34 -16.25 2.61
C ASN A 162 -7.21 -16.20 4.15
N ASN A 163 -7.85 -15.26 4.83
CA ASN A 163 -7.78 -15.20 6.30
C ASN A 163 -8.66 -16.29 6.95
N PRO A 164 -8.07 -17.26 7.69
CA PRO A 164 -8.84 -18.14 8.56
C PRO A 164 -9.44 -17.29 9.67
N ARG A 165 -10.74 -17.45 9.95
CA ARG A 165 -11.48 -16.61 10.90
C ARG A 165 -11.27 -17.09 12.34
N PRO A 166 -10.77 -16.21 13.23
CA PRO A 166 -11.31 -16.15 14.58
C PRO A 166 -11.84 -14.72 14.83
N ASN A 167 -13.15 -14.61 15.07
CA ASN A 167 -13.83 -13.42 15.60
C ASN A 167 -13.51 -12.07 14.94
N LEU A 168 -13.98 -11.88 13.69
CA LEU A 168 -13.96 -10.57 13.03
C LEU A 168 -15.07 -9.66 13.57
N SER A 169 -14.71 -8.48 14.05
CA SER A 169 -15.63 -7.34 14.16
C SER A 169 -15.27 -6.31 13.08
N PRO A 170 -16.20 -5.91 12.19
CA PRO A 170 -15.95 -4.84 11.24
C PRO A 170 -15.74 -3.53 12.02
N HIS A 171 -14.61 -2.85 11.82
CA HIS A 171 -14.34 -1.58 12.48
C HIS A 171 -14.87 -0.42 11.61
N PRO A 172 -15.72 0.48 12.14
CA PRO A 172 -16.29 1.60 11.38
C PRO A 172 -15.29 2.70 10.96
N GLY A 173 -14.02 2.63 11.37
CA GLY A 173 -13.00 3.64 11.09
C GLY A 173 -11.92 3.26 10.09
N VAL A 174 -11.86 1.98 9.67
CA VAL A 174 -10.87 1.52 8.68
C VAL A 174 -11.45 1.72 7.29
N CYS A 175 -11.39 2.96 6.80
CA CYS A 175 -11.64 3.22 5.39
C CYS A 175 -10.35 2.94 4.60
N SER A 176 -10.36 1.86 3.81
CA SER A 176 -9.33 1.63 2.82
C SER A 176 -9.58 2.56 1.63
N LEU A 177 -8.88 3.69 1.55
CA LEU A 177 -8.76 4.41 0.29
C LEU A 177 -7.68 3.70 -0.52
N SER A 178 -8.10 2.71 -1.30
CA SER A 178 -7.28 2.17 -2.37
C SER A 178 -7.56 3.01 -3.61
N GLN A 179 -6.52 3.69 -4.12
CA GLN A 179 -6.44 4.40 -5.40
C GLN A 179 -6.82 5.89 -5.37
N GLY A 180 -5.90 6.74 -5.85
CA GLY A 180 -6.24 8.03 -6.46
C GLY A 180 -6.77 7.84 -7.89
N PRO A 181 -7.41 8.86 -8.50
CA PRO A 181 -8.00 8.76 -9.82
C PRO A 181 -6.97 8.32 -10.86
N GLN A 182 -7.24 7.17 -11.51
CA GLN A 182 -6.49 6.72 -12.68
C GLN A 182 -6.67 7.76 -13.80
N PRO A 183 -5.59 8.28 -14.41
CA PRO A 183 -5.75 9.08 -15.63
C PRO A 183 -6.47 8.21 -16.68
N ARG A 184 -7.58 8.73 -17.23
CA ARG A 184 -8.32 8.11 -18.34
C ARG A 184 -7.49 8.20 -19.63
N SER A 185 -6.38 7.48 -19.68
CA SER A 185 -5.70 7.03 -20.90
C SER A 185 -4.38 6.37 -20.51
N SER A 186 -4.00 5.36 -21.29
CA SER A 186 -2.77 4.57 -21.23
C SER A 186 -2.77 3.38 -20.26
N ASN A 187 -3.00 2.23 -20.91
CA ASN A 187 -2.77 0.88 -20.45
C ASN A 187 -1.32 0.67 -19.96
N LEU A 188 -1.21 -0.21 -18.96
CA LEU A 188 0.02 -0.83 -18.45
C LEU A 188 1.03 0.13 -17.82
N SER A 189 1.00 0.24 -16.49
CA SER A 189 2.22 0.41 -15.70
C SER A 189 2.26 -0.63 -14.58
N ASP A 190 3.29 -1.48 -14.61
CA ASP A 190 3.69 -2.32 -13.49
C ASP A 190 4.27 -1.38 -12.43
N LYS A 191 3.45 -0.91 -11.48
CA LYS A 191 3.94 -0.15 -10.33
C LYS A 191 2.99 -0.26 -9.14
N THR A 192 3.64 -0.36 -8.00
CA THR A 192 3.08 -0.39 -6.67
C THR A 192 2.10 0.77 -6.46
N SER A 193 0.91 0.50 -5.97
CA SER A 193 -0.09 1.52 -5.62
C SER A 193 0.07 1.90 -4.16
N THR A 194 0.11 3.17 -3.84
CA THR A 194 0.12 3.61 -2.44
C THR A 194 -1.25 3.37 -1.80
N SER A 195 -1.26 2.74 -0.63
CA SER A 195 -2.46 2.49 0.19
C SER A 195 -2.26 3.17 1.52
N CYS A 196 -3.22 4.01 1.88
CA CYS A 196 -3.24 4.69 3.16
C CYS A 196 -4.34 4.06 4.00
N VAL A 197 -4.00 3.72 5.25
CA VAL A 197 -5.01 3.37 6.24
C VAL A 197 -4.82 4.26 7.44
N GLY A 198 -5.87 5.02 7.73
CA GLY A 198 -6.05 5.65 9.03
C GLY A 198 -6.46 4.56 10.01
N TYR A 199 -5.66 4.37 11.05
CA TYR A 199 -6.14 3.65 12.23
C TYR A 199 -6.75 4.69 13.16
N PRO A 200 -8.04 4.56 13.54
CA PRO A 200 -8.58 5.36 14.63
C PRO A 200 -7.84 5.04 15.93
N ARG A 201 -8.04 5.88 16.95
CA ARG A 201 -7.54 5.72 18.32
C ARG A 201 -7.38 4.24 18.70
N PHE A 202 -6.17 3.86 19.08
CA PHE A 202 -6.06 2.90 20.18
C PHE A 202 -6.79 3.51 21.36
N PHE A 203 -7.39 2.70 22.25
CA PHE A 203 -8.21 3.18 23.37
C PHE A 203 -9.62 3.64 22.97
N SER A 204 -10.53 2.67 23.05
CA SER A 204 -11.97 2.77 23.32
C SER A 204 -12.97 2.92 22.18
N PRO A 205 -14.14 2.26 22.34
CA PRO A 205 -15.23 2.27 21.39
C PRO A 205 -15.95 3.61 21.44
N SER A 206 -16.33 4.10 20.28
CA SER A 206 -17.52 4.94 20.13
C SER A 206 -18.57 4.11 19.42
#